data_AF-W8VWW3-F1
#
_entry.id   AF-W8VWW3-F1
#
_cell.length_a   1.000
_cell.length_b   1.000
_cell.length_c   1.000
_cell.angle_alpha   90.00
_cell.angle_beta   90.00
_cell.angle_gamma   90.00
#
_symmetry.space_group_name_H-M   'P 1'
#
loop_
_entity.id
_entity.type
_entity.pdbx_description
1 polymer ?
#
loop_
_entity_poly.entity_id
_entity_poly.type
_entity_poly.pdbx_seq_one_letter_code
_entity_poly.pdbx_strand_id
1 'polypeptide(L)'
;MFGSKKKTGGAIDPDQKEMIDNARIRIKQKRGLFTHFVIFLLGSVALIVVGVRQDSVEGSPILERESLLETDWWIWLIMIWVLILVYHAFSVFITKRILGPEWEKRQYERLVQKQKDRIQQLQVKVDKNFPMSETKTVIAPAKTERKITMIAAAGENNELGKDGDLVWHLPDDFKRFKALTSGHHIIMGRKTFAGFDKPLPNRTHIVVTRDKSYKSDNAIVVHDMETALAATGSDQNPFIIGGGEIYSLGMPYANQIELTRVHGTFNADTYFPNIDTKHWKLISSEPHGKDERHDYSFDYETWERVKS
;
A
#
# COMPACT_ATOMS: atom_id res chain seq x y z
N MET A 1 24.57 46.69 -8.76
CA MET A 1 24.97 45.29 -9.02
C MET A 1 23.74 44.40 -8.89
N PHE A 2 23.20 43.94 -10.01
CA PHE A 2 22.07 43.01 -10.04
C PHE A 2 22.58 41.59 -9.81
N GLY A 3 22.23 41.00 -8.67
CA GLY A 3 22.56 39.62 -8.34
C GLY A 3 21.72 38.65 -9.16
N SER A 4 22.38 37.91 -10.05
CA SER A 4 21.79 36.85 -10.86
C SER A 4 21.20 35.75 -9.99
N LYS A 5 19.88 35.52 -10.08
CA LYS A 5 19.27 34.28 -9.59
C LYS A 5 19.73 33.12 -10.47
N LYS A 6 20.59 32.26 -9.91
CA LYS A 6 20.88 30.93 -10.47
C LYS A 6 19.57 30.15 -10.59
N LYS A 7 19.20 29.80 -11.82
CA LYS A 7 18.18 28.77 -12.11
C LYS A 7 18.72 27.43 -11.59
N THR A 8 18.15 26.92 -10.52
CA THR A 8 18.32 25.51 -10.12
C THR A 8 17.37 24.66 -10.97
N GLY A 9 17.90 23.58 -11.54
CA GLY A 9 17.18 22.72 -12.47
C GLY A 9 16.06 21.91 -11.79
N GLY A 10 14.90 21.89 -12.45
CA GLY A 10 14.36 20.63 -12.98
C GLY A 10 13.67 19.64 -12.04
N ALA A 11 13.25 20.03 -10.84
CA ALA A 11 12.25 19.25 -10.10
C ALA A 11 10.86 19.81 -10.44
N ILE A 12 10.09 19.08 -11.24
CA ILE A 12 8.68 19.41 -11.50
C ILE A 12 7.97 19.32 -10.15
N ASP A 13 7.35 20.42 -9.73
CA ASP A 13 6.49 20.50 -8.53
C ASP A 13 5.51 19.30 -8.52
N PRO A 14 5.38 18.54 -7.42
CA PRO A 14 4.47 17.38 -7.35
C PRO A 14 3.07 17.67 -7.87
N ASP A 15 2.55 18.88 -7.63
CA ASP A 15 1.25 19.32 -8.13
C ASP A 15 1.26 19.50 -9.66
N GLN A 16 2.33 20.06 -10.22
CA GLN A 16 2.50 20.15 -11.68
C GLN A 16 2.61 18.76 -12.32
N LYS A 17 3.25 17.80 -11.67
CA LYS A 17 3.37 16.42 -12.15
C LYS A 17 2.00 15.74 -12.20
N GLU A 18 1.18 15.88 -11.16
CA GLU A 18 -0.19 15.35 -11.12
C GLU A 18 -1.07 15.96 -12.21
N MET A 19 -0.99 17.28 -12.42
CA MET A 19 -1.71 17.97 -13.51
C MET A 19 -1.33 17.44 -14.89
N ILE A 20 -0.04 17.19 -15.13
CA ILE A 20 0.48 16.65 -16.39
C ILE A 20 -0.01 15.21 -16.60
N ASP A 21 0.03 14.37 -15.57
CA ASP A 21 -0.42 12.98 -15.67
C ASP A 21 -1.94 12.89 -15.88
N ASN A 22 -2.72 13.72 -15.18
CA ASN A 22 -4.17 13.83 -15.40
C ASN A 22 -4.49 14.31 -16.83
N ALA A 23 -3.74 15.28 -17.36
CA ALA A 23 -3.88 15.73 -18.74
C ALA A 23 -3.54 14.63 -19.76
N ARG A 24 -2.47 13.86 -19.53
CA ARG A 24 -2.08 12.72 -20.40
C ARG A 24 -3.16 11.64 -20.44
N ILE A 25 -3.72 11.28 -19.28
CA ILE A 25 -4.81 10.29 -19.18
C ILE A 25 -6.02 10.77 -19.99
N ARG A 26 -6.40 12.04 -19.86
CA ARG A 26 -7.51 12.64 -20.62
C ARG A 26 -7.27 12.62 -22.14
N ILE A 27 -6.05 12.92 -22.58
CA ILE A 27 -5.68 12.88 -24.01
C ILE A 27 -5.77 11.44 -24.55
N LYS A 28 -5.25 10.45 -23.81
CA LYS A 28 -5.31 9.04 -24.21
C LYS A 28 -6.76 8.55 -24.35
N GLN A 29 -7.64 8.94 -23.43
CA GLN A 29 -9.06 8.58 -23.47
C GLN A 29 -9.78 9.19 -24.68
N LYS A 30 -9.59 10.49 -24.94
CA LYS A 30 -10.18 11.16 -26.11
C LYS A 30 -9.68 10.56 -27.42
N ARG A 31 -8.40 10.22 -27.50
CA ARG A 31 -7.81 9.55 -28.65
C ARG A 31 -8.40 8.14 -28.84
N GLY A 32 -8.56 7.37 -27.77
CA GLY A 32 -9.19 6.06 -27.80
C GLY A 32 -10.64 6.09 -28.31
N LEU A 33 -11.44 7.06 -27.83
CA LEU A 33 -12.80 7.28 -28.33
C LEU A 33 -12.81 7.64 -29.82
N PHE A 34 -11.92 8.54 -30.26
CA PHE A 34 -11.81 8.92 -31.67
C PHE A 34 -11.42 7.72 -32.55
N THR A 35 -10.48 6.89 -32.11
CA THR A 35 -10.13 5.65 -32.83
C THR A 35 -11.31 4.70 -32.95
N HIS A 36 -12.09 4.49 -31.89
CA HIS A 36 -13.31 3.67 -31.96
C HIS A 36 -14.36 4.27 -32.90
N PHE A 37 -14.51 5.60 -32.92
CA PHE A 37 -15.40 6.30 -33.84
C PHE A 37 -15.01 6.09 -35.31
N VAL A 38 -13.72 6.17 -35.63
CA VAL A 38 -13.22 5.93 -37.01
C VAL A 38 -13.45 4.47 -37.42
N ILE A 39 -13.18 3.50 -36.53
CA ILE A 39 -13.45 2.08 -36.80
C ILE A 39 -14.94 1.85 -37.04
N PHE A 40 -15.80 2.48 -36.22
CA PHE A 40 -17.25 2.41 -36.38
C PHE A 40 -17.71 2.92 -37.76
N LEU A 41 -17.18 4.07 -38.22
CA LEU A 41 -17.53 4.62 -39.55
C LEU A 41 -17.11 3.68 -40.68
N LEU A 42 -15.86 3.19 -40.67
CA LEU A 42 -15.35 2.29 -41.70
C LEU A 42 -16.12 0.96 -41.72
N GLY A 43 -16.41 0.41 -40.54
CA GLY A 43 -17.16 -0.83 -40.39
C GLY A 43 -18.63 -0.69 -40.82
N SER A 44 -19.28 0.43 -40.51
CA SER A 44 -20.65 0.70 -40.94
C SER A 44 -20.74 0.81 -42.46
N VAL A 45 -19.80 1.52 -43.10
CA VAL A 45 -19.73 1.60 -44.58
C VAL A 45 -19.51 0.21 -45.19
N ALA A 46 -18.64 -0.62 -44.62
CA ALA A 46 -18.42 -1.99 -45.08
C ALA A 46 -19.67 -2.87 -44.95
N LEU A 47 -20.39 -2.79 -43.82
CA LEU A 47 -21.64 -3.52 -43.60
C LEU A 47 -22.74 -3.09 -44.58
N ILE A 48 -22.86 -1.79 -44.86
CA ILE A 48 -23.79 -1.27 -45.87
C ILE A 48 -23.45 -1.82 -47.26
N VAL A 49 -22.17 -1.77 -47.66
CA VAL A 49 -21.73 -2.29 -48.97
C VAL A 49 -22.00 -3.80 -49.10
N VAL A 50 -21.75 -4.57 -48.04
CA VAL A 50 -22.03 -6.01 -48.01
C VAL A 50 -23.53 -6.27 -48.08
N GLY A 51 -24.34 -5.57 -47.28
CA GLY A 51 -25.80 -5.68 -47.29
C GLY A 51 -26.40 -5.37 -48.67
N VAL A 52 -26.07 -4.20 -49.23
CA VAL A 52 -26.58 -3.77 -50.54
C VAL A 52 -26.14 -4.70 -51.68
N ARG A 53 -24.89 -5.19 -51.65
CA ARG A 53 -24.40 -6.14 -52.65
C ARG A 53 -25.06 -7.51 -52.51
N GLN A 54 -25.38 -7.93 -51.28
CA GLN A 54 -26.09 -9.17 -51.01
C GLN A 54 -27.55 -9.11 -51.52
N ASP A 55 -28.21 -7.96 -51.40
CA ASP A 55 -29.57 -7.75 -51.94
C ASP A 55 -29.61 -7.72 -53.47
N SER A 56 -28.48 -7.38 -54.11
CA SER A 56 -28.34 -7.35 -55.58
C SER A 56 -28.07 -8.72 -56.21
N VAL A 57 -27.80 -9.76 -55.42
CA VAL A 57 -27.56 -11.13 -55.89
C VAL A 57 -28.86 -11.92 -55.74
N GLU A 58 -29.60 -12.06 -56.84
CA GLU A 58 -30.82 -12.87 -56.91
C GLU A 58 -30.57 -14.30 -56.41
N GLY A 59 -31.28 -14.69 -55.34
CA GLY A 59 -31.46 -16.10 -54.96
C GLY A 59 -30.54 -16.67 -53.87
N SER A 60 -30.05 -15.88 -52.91
CA SER A 60 -29.35 -16.44 -51.74
C SER A 60 -30.34 -17.06 -50.72
N PRO A 61 -30.27 -18.37 -50.40
CA PRO A 61 -31.29 -19.05 -49.60
C PRO A 61 -30.70 -19.52 -48.26
N ILE A 62 -30.56 -18.68 -47.23
CA ILE A 62 -30.19 -19.20 -45.89
C ILE A 62 -30.91 -18.54 -44.72
N LEU A 63 -31.54 -17.38 -44.88
CA LEU A 63 -32.36 -16.84 -43.79
C LEU A 63 -33.76 -16.64 -44.33
N GLU A 64 -34.63 -17.61 -44.06
CA GLU A 64 -36.08 -17.39 -44.10
C GLU A 64 -36.36 -16.03 -43.46
N ARG A 65 -37.13 -15.22 -44.16
CA ARG A 65 -37.38 -13.80 -43.91
C ARG A 65 -38.22 -13.58 -42.65
N GLU A 66 -37.88 -14.22 -41.53
CA GLU A 66 -38.35 -13.85 -40.20
C GLU A 66 -37.40 -12.81 -39.62
N SER A 67 -37.36 -11.65 -40.27
CA SER A 67 -36.84 -10.47 -39.59
C SER A 67 -37.86 -10.08 -38.54
N LEU A 68 -37.44 -9.97 -37.28
CA LEU A 68 -38.30 -9.65 -36.13
C LEU A 68 -39.16 -8.38 -36.33
N LEU A 69 -38.84 -7.52 -37.31
CA LEU A 69 -39.49 -6.24 -37.62
C LEU A 69 -39.36 -5.80 -39.12
N GLU A 70 -39.33 -6.72 -40.10
CA GLU A 70 -39.18 -6.36 -41.55
C GLU A 70 -37.90 -5.55 -41.88
N THR A 71 -36.87 -5.65 -41.03
CA THR A 71 -35.65 -4.84 -41.11
C THR A 71 -34.43 -5.73 -41.35
N ASP A 72 -33.53 -5.32 -42.25
CA ASP A 72 -32.35 -6.11 -42.61
C ASP A 72 -31.40 -6.35 -41.43
N TRP A 73 -30.79 -7.53 -41.38
CA TRP A 73 -29.89 -7.96 -40.30
C TRP A 73 -28.68 -7.03 -40.10
N TRP A 74 -28.16 -6.41 -41.17
CA TRP A 74 -27.03 -5.50 -41.10
C TRP A 74 -27.38 -4.17 -40.41
N ILE A 75 -28.65 -3.76 -40.45
CA ILE A 75 -29.16 -2.58 -39.73
C ILE A 75 -29.13 -2.84 -38.22
N TRP A 76 -29.51 -4.04 -37.77
CA TRP A 76 -29.40 -4.44 -36.36
C TRP A 76 -27.96 -4.45 -35.85
N LEU A 77 -27.00 -4.91 -36.68
CA LEU A 77 -25.59 -4.86 -36.32
C LEU A 77 -25.09 -3.42 -36.18
N ILE A 78 -25.47 -2.52 -37.10
CA ILE A 78 -25.13 -1.09 -37.00
C ILE A 78 -25.75 -0.48 -35.73
N MET A 79 -27.01 -0.79 -35.42
CA MET A 79 -27.69 -0.29 -34.21
C MET A 79 -27.00 -0.73 -32.91
N ILE A 80 -26.63 -2.01 -32.81
CA ILE A 80 -25.84 -2.52 -31.66
C ILE A 80 -24.49 -1.82 -31.59
N TRP A 81 -23.84 -1.60 -32.75
CA TRP A 81 -22.54 -0.97 -32.80
C TRP A 81 -22.58 0.52 -32.43
N VAL A 82 -23.65 1.23 -32.81
CA VAL A 82 -23.95 2.60 -32.37
C VAL A 82 -24.14 2.65 -30.85
N LEU A 83 -24.88 1.72 -30.26
CA LEU A 83 -25.08 1.65 -28.82
C LEU A 83 -23.75 1.49 -28.07
N ILE A 84 -22.83 0.66 -28.57
CA ILE A 84 -21.48 0.50 -28.01
C ILE A 84 -20.70 1.82 -28.09
N LEU A 85 -20.75 2.52 -29.21
CA LEU A 85 -20.08 3.82 -29.39
C LEU A 85 -20.66 4.88 -28.43
N VAL A 86 -21.99 4.95 -28.30
CA VAL A 86 -22.67 5.86 -27.37
C VAL A 86 -22.29 5.56 -25.93
N TYR A 87 -22.28 4.28 -25.54
CA TYR A 87 -21.83 3.87 -24.21
C TYR A 87 -20.36 4.28 -23.95
N HIS A 88 -19.47 4.06 -24.92
CA HIS A 88 -18.07 4.43 -24.79
C HIS A 88 -17.88 5.95 -24.69
N ALA A 89 -18.61 6.72 -25.51
CA ALA A 89 -18.62 8.18 -25.43
C ALA A 89 -19.14 8.68 -24.07
N PHE A 90 -20.23 8.12 -23.58
CA PHE A 90 -20.79 8.41 -22.26
C PHE A 90 -19.79 8.10 -21.13
N SER A 91 -19.13 6.95 -21.19
CA SER A 91 -18.08 6.53 -20.24
C SER A 91 -16.93 7.54 -20.14
N VAL A 92 -16.44 8.02 -21.28
CA VAL A 92 -15.32 8.95 -21.37
C VAL A 92 -15.70 10.38 -20.95
N PHE A 93 -16.87 10.87 -21.38
CA PHE A 93 -17.25 12.27 -21.16
C PHE A 93 -18.03 12.52 -19.87
N ILE A 94 -18.82 11.55 -19.39
CA ILE A 94 -19.72 11.71 -18.25
C ILE A 94 -19.16 10.95 -17.05
N THR A 95 -19.05 9.63 -17.13
CA THR A 95 -18.74 8.78 -15.96
C THR A 95 -17.39 9.10 -15.35
N LYS A 96 -16.34 9.24 -16.18
CA LYS A 96 -14.99 9.58 -15.71
C LYS A 96 -14.77 11.07 -15.46
N ARG A 97 -15.70 11.94 -15.87
CA ARG A 97 -15.71 13.36 -15.49
C ARG A 97 -16.29 13.56 -14.09
N ILE A 98 -17.26 12.74 -13.70
CA ILE A 98 -17.96 12.82 -12.41
C ILE A 98 -17.28 11.95 -11.34
N LEU A 99 -16.90 10.70 -11.65
CA LEU A 99 -16.20 9.77 -10.76
C LEU A 99 -14.72 9.58 -11.17
N GLY A 100 -14.07 10.69 -11.51
CA GLY A 100 -12.65 10.69 -11.83
C GLY A 100 -11.76 10.76 -10.58
N PRO A 101 -10.42 10.69 -10.76
CA PRO A 101 -9.45 10.85 -9.69
C PRO A 101 -9.63 12.14 -8.86
N GLU A 102 -10.04 13.22 -9.53
CA GLU A 102 -10.36 14.51 -8.90
C GLU A 102 -11.55 14.46 -7.92
N TRP A 103 -12.53 13.59 -8.18
CA TRP A 103 -13.66 13.38 -7.29
C TRP A 103 -13.24 12.58 -6.06
N GLU A 104 -12.38 11.56 -6.26
CA GLU A 104 -11.80 10.75 -5.21
C GLU A 104 -10.93 11.59 -4.26
N LYS A 105 -10.04 12.43 -4.81
CA LYS A 105 -9.24 13.40 -4.06
C LYS A 105 -10.11 14.34 -3.21
N ARG A 106 -11.18 14.88 -3.79
CA ARG A 106 -12.14 15.72 -3.04
C ARG A 106 -12.87 14.98 -1.92
N GLN A 107 -13.20 13.70 -2.12
CA GLN A 107 -13.79 12.91 -1.03
C GLN A 107 -12.79 12.67 0.10
N TYR A 108 -11.53 12.36 -0.25
CA TYR A 108 -10.46 12.18 0.72
C TYR A 108 -10.20 13.46 1.53
N GLU A 109 -10.06 14.61 0.88
CA GLU A 109 -9.88 15.91 1.54
C GLU A 109 -11.04 16.25 2.48
N ARG A 110 -12.29 15.98 2.06
CA ARG A 110 -13.47 16.13 2.92
C ARG A 110 -13.41 15.27 4.17
N LEU A 111 -12.93 14.03 4.07
CA LEU A 111 -12.79 13.13 5.21
C LEU A 111 -11.70 13.62 6.19
N VAL A 112 -10.57 14.06 5.66
CA VAL A 112 -9.49 14.67 6.45
C VAL A 112 -9.99 15.92 7.18
N GLN A 113 -10.75 16.78 6.50
CA GLN A 113 -11.33 17.96 7.13
C GLN A 113 -12.31 17.60 8.25
N LYS A 114 -13.21 16.63 8.03
CA LYS A 114 -14.11 16.14 9.08
C LYS A 114 -13.35 15.58 10.29
N GLN A 115 -12.21 14.93 10.08
CA GLN A 115 -11.37 14.45 11.18
C GLN A 115 -10.75 15.63 11.95
N LYS A 116 -10.22 16.64 11.26
CA LYS A 116 -9.70 17.86 11.90
C LYS A 116 -10.77 18.56 12.74
N ASP A 117 -11.97 18.72 12.19
CA ASP A 117 -13.09 19.34 12.90
C ASP A 117 -13.47 18.53 14.15
N ARG A 118 -13.47 17.20 14.06
CA ARG A 118 -13.75 16.31 15.20
C ARG A 118 -12.67 16.39 16.28
N ILE A 119 -11.40 16.48 15.90
CA ILE A 119 -10.28 16.68 16.83
C ILE A 119 -10.45 18.03 17.54
N GLN A 120 -10.77 19.10 16.80
CA GLN A 120 -11.01 20.41 17.39
C GLN A 120 -12.20 20.41 18.37
N GLN A 121 -13.29 19.73 18.02
CA GLN A 121 -14.44 19.56 18.92
C GLN A 121 -14.08 18.77 20.19
N LEU A 122 -13.24 17.74 20.06
CA LEU A 122 -12.74 16.99 21.21
C LEU A 122 -11.86 17.87 22.10
N GLN A 123 -10.98 18.69 21.52
CA GLN A 123 -10.18 19.64 22.26
C GLN A 123 -11.04 20.63 23.06
N VAL A 124 -12.05 21.22 22.42
CA VAL A 124 -12.99 22.15 23.09
C VAL A 124 -13.76 21.45 24.21
N LYS A 125 -14.15 20.18 24.02
CA LYS A 125 -14.82 19.40 25.09
C LYS A 125 -13.87 19.08 26.24
N VAL A 126 -12.60 18.78 25.95
CA VAL A 126 -11.57 18.57 26.98
C VAL A 126 -11.37 19.85 27.78
N ASP A 127 -11.17 20.99 27.13
CA ASP A 127 -10.95 22.29 27.79
C ASP A 127 -12.17 22.70 28.65
N LYS A 128 -13.38 22.36 28.22
CA LYS A 128 -14.62 22.63 28.96
C LYS A 128 -14.82 21.71 30.17
N ASN A 129 -14.49 20.42 30.04
CA ASN A 129 -14.68 19.42 31.09
C ASN A 129 -13.52 19.38 32.09
N PHE A 130 -12.34 19.83 31.67
CA PHE A 130 -11.11 19.92 32.45
C PHE A 130 -10.52 21.32 32.26
N PRO A 131 -11.13 22.38 32.83
CA PRO A 131 -10.58 23.73 32.74
C PRO A 131 -9.18 23.72 33.35
N MET A 132 -8.16 23.99 32.52
CA MET A 132 -6.77 24.03 32.97
C MET A 132 -6.62 25.09 34.06
N SER A 133 -6.25 24.66 35.28
CA SER A 133 -5.70 25.56 36.29
C SER A 133 -4.38 26.10 35.74
N GLU A 134 -4.18 27.42 35.76
CA GLU A 134 -2.93 28.10 35.39
C GLU A 134 -1.79 27.81 36.40
N THR A 135 -1.54 26.54 36.69
CA THR A 135 -0.21 26.15 37.14
C THR A 135 0.63 26.14 35.86
N LYS A 136 1.51 27.14 35.72
CA LYS A 136 2.66 27.09 34.79
C LYS A 136 3.52 25.87 35.13
N THR A 137 3.02 24.69 34.78
CA THR A 137 3.88 23.57 34.47
C THR A 137 4.40 23.96 33.10
N VAL A 138 5.62 24.51 33.07
CA VAL A 138 6.44 24.43 31.88
C VAL A 138 6.53 22.94 31.58
N ILE A 139 5.61 22.43 30.77
CA ILE A 139 5.84 21.19 30.05
C ILE A 139 6.92 21.60 29.05
N ALA A 140 8.17 21.61 29.52
CA ALA A 140 9.29 21.29 28.66
C ALA A 140 8.82 20.07 27.87
N PRO A 141 8.91 20.08 26.53
CA PRO A 141 8.34 19.02 25.69
C PRO A 141 8.72 17.71 26.36
N ALA A 142 7.70 16.96 26.80
CA ALA A 142 7.92 15.66 27.41
C ALA A 142 8.88 14.96 26.47
N LYS A 143 10.07 14.64 26.97
CA LYS A 143 11.11 13.97 26.21
C LYS A 143 10.45 12.68 25.72
N THR A 144 9.89 12.69 24.52
CA THR A 144 9.25 11.52 23.94
C THR A 144 10.38 10.54 23.76
N GLU A 145 10.49 9.60 24.70
CA GLU A 145 11.49 8.56 24.62
C GLU A 145 11.18 7.77 23.35
N ARG A 146 12.04 7.93 22.35
CA ARG A 146 12.01 7.15 21.13
C ARG A 146 11.99 5.67 21.51
N LYS A 147 10.95 4.95 21.10
CA LYS A 147 10.70 3.54 21.44
C LYS A 147 11.11 2.67 20.26
N ILE A 148 12.09 1.79 20.42
CA ILE A 148 12.51 0.87 19.35
C ILE A 148 11.79 -0.46 19.57
N THR A 149 11.04 -0.93 18.58
CA THR A 149 10.24 -2.15 18.71
C THR A 149 10.79 -3.24 17.80
N MET A 150 11.06 -4.43 18.33
CA MET A 150 11.25 -5.62 17.50
C MET A 150 9.89 -6.23 17.22
N ILE A 151 9.64 -6.67 15.99
CA ILE A 151 8.43 -7.41 15.64
C ILE A 151 8.81 -8.69 14.89
N ALA A 152 8.28 -9.82 15.34
CA ALA A 152 8.58 -11.13 14.79
C ALA A 152 7.41 -12.10 14.99
N ALA A 153 7.33 -13.14 14.19
CA ALA A 153 6.59 -14.36 14.51
C ALA A 153 7.62 -15.47 14.73
N ALA A 154 7.54 -16.21 15.84
CA ALA A 154 8.48 -17.27 16.16
C ALA A 154 7.80 -18.50 16.78
N GLY A 155 8.32 -19.69 16.49
CA GLY A 155 7.84 -20.96 17.07
C GLY A 155 8.20 -21.10 18.56
N GLU A 156 7.78 -22.18 19.21
CA GLU A 156 8.02 -22.40 20.66
C GLU A 156 9.51 -22.36 21.05
N ASN A 157 10.41 -22.79 20.16
CA ASN A 157 11.86 -22.77 20.39
C ASN A 157 12.53 -21.59 19.67
N ASN A 158 11.79 -20.52 19.43
CA ASN A 158 12.23 -19.32 18.72
C ASN A 158 12.60 -19.56 17.24
N GLU A 159 12.08 -20.61 16.61
CA GLU A 159 12.20 -20.80 15.16
C GLU A 159 11.64 -19.57 14.42
N LEU A 160 12.27 -19.10 13.34
CA LEU A 160 11.73 -18.01 12.50
C LEU A 160 11.40 -18.52 11.09
N GLY A 161 12.39 -19.16 10.46
CA GLY A 161 12.32 -19.48 9.05
C GLY A 161 13.38 -20.49 8.64
N LYS A 162 13.23 -20.96 7.41
CA LYS A 162 14.14 -21.92 6.78
C LYS A 162 14.33 -21.53 5.32
N ASP A 163 15.56 -21.61 4.83
CA ASP A 163 15.92 -21.33 3.44
C ASP A 163 15.52 -19.92 2.95
N GLY A 164 15.29 -18.98 3.88
CA GLY A 164 14.88 -17.59 3.59
C GLY A 164 13.38 -17.31 3.70
N ASP A 165 12.56 -18.34 3.88
CA ASP A 165 11.11 -18.23 3.99
C ASP A 165 10.61 -18.54 5.42
N LEU A 166 9.41 -18.04 5.74
CA LEU A 166 8.70 -18.43 6.96
C LEU A 166 8.16 -19.86 6.80
N VAL A 167 8.27 -20.66 7.85
CA VAL A 167 7.85 -22.08 7.86
C VAL A 167 6.34 -22.27 8.09
N TRP A 168 5.59 -21.18 8.18
CA TRP A 168 4.13 -21.15 8.35
C TRP A 168 3.49 -20.04 7.52
N HIS A 169 2.17 -20.16 7.32
CA HIS A 169 1.35 -19.12 6.72
C HIS A 169 0.31 -18.63 7.74
N LEU A 170 0.46 -17.40 8.22
CA LEU A 170 -0.41 -16.80 9.24
C LEU A 170 -0.99 -15.47 8.73
N PRO A 171 -2.10 -15.49 7.98
CA PRO A 171 -2.69 -14.29 7.40
C PRO A 171 -2.99 -13.16 8.38
N ASP A 172 -3.45 -13.49 9.60
CA ASP A 172 -3.81 -12.48 10.59
C ASP A 172 -2.58 -11.87 11.28
N ASP A 173 -1.48 -12.63 11.41
CA ASP A 173 -0.17 -12.08 11.80
C ASP A 173 0.35 -11.08 10.76
N PHE A 174 0.26 -11.41 9.46
CA PHE A 174 0.62 -10.46 8.41
C PHE A 174 -0.21 -9.17 8.46
N LYS A 175 -1.51 -9.29 8.79
CA LYS A 175 -2.41 -8.14 8.98
C LYS A 175 -1.98 -7.30 10.17
N ARG A 176 -1.61 -7.93 11.30
CA ARG A 176 -1.08 -7.27 12.50
C ARG A 176 0.25 -6.58 12.21
N PHE A 177 1.20 -7.27 11.58
CA PHE A 177 2.48 -6.70 11.15
C PHE A 177 2.27 -5.46 10.28
N LYS A 178 1.37 -5.52 9.29
CA LYS A 178 1.04 -4.37 8.44
C LYS A 178 0.45 -3.22 9.24
N ALA A 179 -0.46 -3.50 10.17
CA ALA A 179 -1.11 -2.47 10.99
C ALA A 179 -0.11 -1.75 11.91
N LEU A 180 0.79 -2.50 12.56
CA LEU A 180 1.77 -1.95 13.51
C LEU A 180 2.89 -1.18 12.82
N THR A 181 3.36 -1.66 11.66
CA THR A 181 4.54 -1.09 10.99
C THR A 181 4.22 0.03 9.99
N SER A 182 2.95 0.20 9.61
CA SER A 182 2.57 1.22 8.61
C SER A 182 2.86 2.63 9.11
N GLY A 183 3.49 3.46 8.27
CA GLY A 183 3.90 4.81 8.60
C GLY A 183 5.26 4.92 9.30
N HIS A 184 5.87 3.78 9.64
CA HIS A 184 7.14 3.71 10.35
C HIS A 184 8.31 3.25 9.46
N HIS A 185 9.52 3.43 9.98
CA HIS A 185 10.75 2.88 9.42
C HIS A 185 10.89 1.43 9.87
N ILE A 186 11.20 0.56 8.91
CA ILE A 186 11.43 -0.86 9.15
C ILE A 186 12.89 -1.19 8.84
N ILE A 187 13.59 -1.74 9.83
CA ILE A 187 14.99 -2.09 9.79
C ILE A 187 15.10 -3.60 9.59
N MET A 188 15.83 -4.00 8.55
CA MET A 188 15.97 -5.41 8.20
C MET A 188 17.33 -5.73 7.57
N GLY A 189 17.62 -7.02 7.44
CA GLY A 189 18.82 -7.51 6.78
C GLY A 189 18.62 -7.61 5.26
N ARG A 190 19.72 -7.58 4.51
CA ARG A 190 19.70 -7.73 3.03
C ARG A 190 18.91 -8.95 2.56
N LYS A 191 19.08 -10.11 3.21
CA LYS A 191 18.38 -11.35 2.83
C LYS A 191 16.86 -11.22 3.01
N THR A 192 16.41 -10.69 4.14
CA THR A 192 14.99 -10.43 4.42
C THR A 192 14.40 -9.47 3.39
N PHE A 193 15.11 -8.39 3.07
CA PHE A 193 14.66 -7.44 2.04
C PHE A 193 14.55 -8.08 0.65
N ALA A 194 15.47 -8.99 0.30
CA ALA A 194 15.46 -9.70 -0.98
C ALA A 194 14.30 -10.70 -1.11
N GLY A 195 13.69 -11.13 0.00
CA GLY A 195 12.50 -11.97 0.01
C GLY A 195 11.21 -11.22 -0.31
N PHE A 196 11.23 -9.89 -0.35
CA PHE A 196 10.05 -9.13 -0.75
C PHE A 196 9.96 -9.00 -2.27
N ASP A 197 8.85 -9.47 -2.85
CA ASP A 197 8.53 -9.26 -4.27
C ASP A 197 8.50 -7.77 -4.64
N LYS A 198 8.00 -6.94 -3.72
CA LYS A 198 7.89 -5.48 -3.85
C LYS A 198 8.08 -4.82 -2.50
N PRO A 199 8.61 -3.59 -2.47
CA PRO A 199 8.67 -2.79 -1.25
C PRO A 199 7.28 -2.66 -0.61
N LEU A 200 7.26 -2.80 0.71
CA LEU A 200 6.06 -2.72 1.51
C LEU A 200 5.49 -1.28 1.50
N PRO A 201 4.23 -1.04 1.10
CA PRO A 201 3.71 0.31 0.96
C PRO A 201 3.64 1.03 2.32
N ASN A 202 3.73 2.37 2.28
CA ASN A 202 3.68 3.28 3.42
C ASN A 202 4.73 3.00 4.50
N ARG A 203 5.89 2.45 4.14
CA ARG A 203 7.00 2.14 5.04
C ARG A 203 8.34 2.53 4.45
N THR A 204 9.20 3.13 5.27
CA THR A 204 10.57 3.43 4.88
C THR A 204 11.44 2.23 5.19
N HIS A 205 12.09 1.65 4.17
CA HIS A 205 12.92 0.46 4.35
C HIS A 205 14.35 0.87 4.65
N ILE A 206 14.93 0.29 5.70
CA ILE A 206 16.34 0.43 6.06
C ILE A 206 16.97 -0.95 6.01
N VAL A 207 17.96 -1.13 5.15
CA VAL A 207 18.64 -2.40 4.91
C VAL A 207 20.03 -2.35 5.49
N VAL A 208 20.30 -3.23 6.46
CA VAL A 208 21.62 -3.42 7.06
C VAL A 208 22.37 -4.51 6.29
N THR A 209 23.58 -4.20 5.83
CA THR A 209 24.43 -5.14 5.09
C THR A 209 25.91 -4.85 5.30
N ARG A 210 26.73 -5.90 5.36
CA ARG A 210 28.20 -5.78 5.39
C ARG A 210 28.80 -5.48 4.01
N ASP A 211 28.04 -5.76 2.94
CA ASP A 211 28.44 -5.48 1.58
C ASP A 211 28.35 -3.98 1.29
N LYS A 212 29.50 -3.30 1.29
CA LYS A 212 29.60 -1.85 1.00
C LYS A 212 29.29 -1.49 -0.46
N SER A 213 29.24 -2.46 -1.36
CA SER A 213 28.90 -2.25 -2.77
C SER A 213 27.40 -2.36 -3.04
N TYR A 214 26.62 -2.92 -2.10
CA TYR A 214 25.19 -3.10 -2.24
C TYR A 214 24.46 -1.76 -2.32
N LYS A 215 23.54 -1.65 -3.29
CA LYS A 215 22.69 -0.48 -3.50
C LYS A 215 21.25 -0.92 -3.72
N SER A 216 20.32 -0.08 -3.30
CA SER A 216 18.89 -0.26 -3.52
C SER A 216 18.26 1.10 -3.76
N ASP A 217 17.43 1.22 -4.81
CA ASP A 217 16.65 2.43 -5.07
C ASP A 217 15.40 2.53 -4.18
N ASN A 218 15.04 1.42 -3.52
CA ASN A 218 13.81 1.30 -2.74
C ASN A 218 14.05 1.24 -1.22
N ALA A 219 15.31 1.35 -0.78
CA ALA A 219 15.66 1.29 0.63
C ALA A 219 16.90 2.12 0.94
N ILE A 220 16.96 2.62 2.18
CA ILE A 220 18.17 3.23 2.74
C ILE A 220 19.12 2.12 3.12
N VAL A 221 20.31 2.07 2.49
CA VAL A 221 21.33 1.05 2.78
C VAL A 221 22.32 1.59 3.82
N VAL A 222 22.56 0.80 4.87
CA VAL A 222 23.48 1.11 5.97
C VAL A 222 24.30 -0.14 6.34
N HIS A 223 25.34 0.03 7.15
CA HIS A 223 26.35 -1.01 7.38
C HIS A 223 26.47 -1.48 8.84
N ASP A 224 25.71 -0.87 9.75
CA ASP A 224 25.70 -1.17 11.17
C ASP A 224 24.36 -0.74 11.79
N MET A 225 24.06 -1.24 12.98
CA MET A 225 22.77 -1.05 13.66
C MET A 225 22.61 0.40 14.13
N GLU A 226 23.67 1.02 14.62
CA GLU A 226 23.68 2.40 15.08
C GLU A 226 23.30 3.38 13.96
N THR A 227 23.88 3.20 12.77
CA THR A 227 23.56 3.98 11.58
C THR A 227 22.15 3.69 11.11
N ALA A 228 21.68 2.43 11.20
CA ALA A 228 20.29 2.09 10.90
C ALA A 228 19.31 2.83 11.80
N LEU A 229 19.59 2.89 13.09
CA LEU A 229 18.81 3.64 14.06
C LEU A 229 18.92 5.15 13.82
N ALA A 230 20.08 5.69 13.48
CA ALA A 230 20.20 7.11 13.13
C ALA A 230 19.35 7.46 11.90
N ALA A 231 19.30 6.57 10.90
CA ALA A 231 18.56 6.77 9.66
C ALA A 231 17.03 6.80 9.82
N THR A 232 16.47 6.38 10.96
CA THR A 232 15.01 6.50 11.21
C THR A 232 14.58 7.93 11.57
N GLY A 233 15.53 8.86 11.77
CA GLY A 233 15.26 10.28 11.97
C GLY A 233 14.29 10.56 13.13
N SER A 234 13.18 11.25 12.82
CA SER A 234 12.16 11.68 13.77
C SER A 234 11.10 10.61 14.07
N ASP A 235 11.22 9.41 13.51
CA ASP A 235 10.30 8.31 13.81
C ASP A 235 10.42 7.91 15.28
N GLN A 236 9.29 8.04 15.99
CA GLN A 236 9.20 7.77 17.41
C GLN A 236 9.12 6.27 17.71
N ASN A 237 8.75 5.44 16.72
CA ASN A 237 8.61 4.00 16.88
C ASN A 237 9.10 3.20 15.66
N PRO A 238 10.41 3.21 15.36
CA PRO A 238 10.95 2.36 14.31
C PRO A 238 10.88 0.89 14.70
N PHE A 239 10.71 0.03 13.70
CA PHE A 239 10.59 -1.41 13.87
C PHE A 239 11.80 -2.16 13.35
N ILE A 240 12.35 -3.07 14.15
CA ILE A 240 13.33 -4.06 13.69
C ILE A 240 12.56 -5.33 13.32
N ILE A 241 12.64 -5.74 12.05
CA ILE A 241 11.83 -6.83 11.48
C ILE A 241 12.67 -8.05 11.08
N GLY A 242 13.94 -8.10 11.51
CA GLY A 242 14.82 -9.25 11.33
C GLY A 242 15.67 -9.24 10.05
N GLY A 243 16.24 -10.36 9.60
CA GLY A 243 16.18 -11.71 10.18
C GLY A 243 17.05 -11.91 11.43
N GLY A 244 17.34 -13.18 11.78
CA GLY A 244 17.95 -13.57 13.06
C GLY A 244 19.19 -12.76 13.49
N GLU A 245 20.13 -12.49 12.58
CA GLU A 245 21.32 -11.67 12.89
C GLU A 245 20.94 -10.22 13.23
N ILE A 246 19.97 -9.64 12.51
CA ILE A 246 19.51 -8.27 12.74
C ILE A 246 18.73 -8.16 14.05
N TYR A 247 17.92 -9.17 14.40
CA TYR A 247 17.32 -9.21 15.73
C TYR A 247 18.38 -9.28 16.82
N SER A 248 19.43 -10.09 16.65
CA SER A 248 20.52 -10.19 17.62
C SER A 248 21.26 -8.86 17.79
N LEU A 249 21.56 -8.17 16.69
CA LEU A 249 22.17 -6.83 16.71
C LEU A 249 21.23 -5.77 17.28
N GLY A 250 19.92 -5.92 17.08
CA GLY A 250 18.90 -4.99 17.55
C GLY A 250 18.52 -5.17 19.02
N MET A 251 18.75 -6.37 19.57
CA MET A 251 18.36 -6.76 20.92
C MET A 251 18.88 -5.81 22.00
N PRO A 252 20.08 -5.21 21.96
CA PRO A 252 20.52 -4.24 22.98
C PRO A 252 19.78 -2.89 22.92
N TYR A 253 19.24 -2.51 21.75
CA TYR A 253 18.64 -1.19 21.52
C TYR A 253 17.11 -1.21 21.68
N ALA A 254 16.47 -2.37 21.50
CA ALA A 254 15.01 -2.48 21.54
C ALA A 254 14.44 -2.17 22.93
N ASN A 255 13.31 -1.47 22.98
CA ASN A 255 12.55 -1.21 24.21
C ASN A 255 11.36 -2.17 24.35
N GLN A 256 10.84 -2.67 23.22
CA GLN A 256 9.69 -3.56 23.17
C GLN A 256 9.90 -4.68 22.14
N ILE A 257 9.27 -5.82 22.37
CA ILE A 257 9.11 -6.90 21.40
C ILE A 257 7.61 -7.15 21.21
N GLU A 258 7.15 -7.06 19.98
CA GLU A 258 5.84 -7.54 19.54
C GLU A 258 6.04 -8.90 18.89
N LEU A 259 5.77 -9.97 19.64
CA LEU A 259 6.06 -11.32 19.22
C LEU A 259 4.77 -12.09 18.97
N THR A 260 4.66 -12.73 17.82
CA THR A 260 3.63 -13.73 17.57
C THR A 260 4.21 -15.10 17.88
N ARG A 261 3.84 -15.70 19.01
CA ARG A 261 4.32 -17.01 19.44
C ARG A 261 3.49 -18.09 18.77
N VAL A 262 4.07 -18.82 17.82
CA VAL A 262 3.38 -19.87 17.07
C VAL A 262 3.51 -21.19 17.81
N HIS A 263 2.37 -21.78 18.19
CA HIS A 263 2.37 -23.03 18.96
C HIS A 263 2.63 -24.22 18.04
N GLY A 264 3.86 -24.73 18.10
CA GLY A 264 4.35 -25.82 17.28
C GLY A 264 5.87 -25.90 17.33
N THR A 265 6.41 -26.97 16.75
CA THR A 265 7.86 -27.11 16.55
C THR A 265 8.11 -27.23 15.05
N PHE A 266 9.12 -26.52 14.58
CA PHE A 266 9.35 -26.35 13.15
C PHE A 266 10.80 -26.62 12.81
N ASN A 267 11.06 -27.10 11.60
CA ASN A 267 12.42 -27.23 11.10
C ASN A 267 12.89 -25.86 10.61
N ALA A 268 13.81 -25.21 11.33
CA ALA A 268 14.32 -23.88 11.03
C ALA A 268 15.85 -23.82 11.04
N ASP A 269 16.41 -22.94 10.21
CA ASP A 269 17.85 -22.60 10.22
C ASP A 269 18.11 -21.21 10.83
N THR A 270 17.05 -20.44 11.01
CA THR A 270 17.08 -19.06 11.50
C THR A 270 16.17 -18.96 12.72
N TYR A 271 16.70 -18.37 13.79
CA TYR A 271 16.04 -18.29 15.08
C TYR A 271 16.00 -16.86 15.61
N PHE A 272 14.95 -16.55 16.36
CA PHE A 272 14.84 -15.33 17.14
C PHE A 272 15.76 -15.43 18.36
N PRO A 273 16.41 -14.33 18.80
CA PRO A 273 17.30 -14.38 19.96
C PRO A 273 16.53 -14.72 21.24
N ASN A 274 17.20 -15.39 22.18
CA ASN A 274 16.59 -15.73 23.45
C ASN A 274 16.14 -14.47 24.22
N ILE A 275 14.92 -14.48 24.74
CA ILE A 275 14.36 -13.40 25.55
C ILE A 275 14.70 -13.68 27.01
N ASP A 276 15.74 -13.02 27.53
CA ASP A 276 16.13 -13.16 28.94
C ASP A 276 15.13 -12.43 29.85
N THR A 277 14.42 -13.20 30.68
CA THR A 277 13.39 -12.69 31.61
C THR A 277 13.95 -11.79 32.71
N LYS A 278 15.28 -11.71 32.88
CA LYS A 278 15.91 -10.70 33.74
C LYS A 278 15.83 -9.30 33.14
N HIS A 279 15.85 -9.22 31.81
CA HIS A 279 15.87 -7.97 31.06
C HIS A 279 14.52 -7.65 30.40
N TRP A 280 13.65 -8.64 30.26
CA TRP A 280 12.37 -8.54 29.56
C TRP A 280 11.22 -9.07 30.41
N LYS A 281 10.09 -8.37 30.35
CA LYS A 281 8.85 -8.77 31.03
C LYS A 281 7.73 -8.87 30.01
N LEU A 282 7.02 -10.00 30.01
CA LEU A 282 5.77 -10.16 29.27
C LEU A 282 4.70 -9.29 29.94
N ILE A 283 4.12 -8.36 29.19
CA ILE A 283 3.11 -7.40 29.69
C ILE A 283 1.71 -7.65 29.10
N SER A 284 1.62 -8.33 27.96
CA SER A 284 0.36 -8.73 27.34
C SER A 284 0.54 -10.05 26.59
N SER A 285 -0.48 -10.90 26.63
CA SER A 285 -0.60 -12.07 25.76
C SER A 285 -2.06 -12.21 25.36
N GLU A 286 -2.34 -12.18 24.06
CA GLU A 286 -3.68 -12.36 23.50
C GLU A 286 -3.70 -13.63 22.64
N PRO A 287 -4.44 -14.68 23.03
CA PRO A 287 -4.43 -15.94 22.31
C PRO A 287 -5.26 -15.90 21.03
N HIS A 288 -4.75 -16.57 19.99
CA HIS A 288 -5.43 -16.81 18.73
C HIS A 288 -5.55 -18.31 18.47
N GLY A 289 -6.79 -18.80 18.48
CA GLY A 289 -7.07 -20.21 18.21
C GLY A 289 -6.77 -20.62 16.78
N LYS A 290 -6.68 -21.93 16.57
CA LYS A 290 -6.65 -22.52 15.23
C LYS A 290 -8.02 -22.33 14.56
N ASP A 291 -8.04 -22.01 13.28
CA ASP A 291 -9.25 -21.87 12.47
C ASP A 291 -9.02 -22.33 11.02
N GLU A 292 -9.99 -22.13 10.13
CA GLU A 292 -9.89 -22.54 8.71
C GLU A 292 -8.78 -21.80 7.93
N ARG A 293 -8.28 -20.67 8.43
CA ARG A 293 -7.26 -19.82 7.80
C ARG A 293 -5.88 -19.99 8.41
N HIS A 294 -5.78 -20.65 9.57
CA HIS A 294 -4.55 -20.79 10.35
C HIS A 294 -4.35 -22.25 10.77
N ASP A 295 -3.31 -22.90 10.25
CA ASP A 295 -2.98 -24.29 10.59
C ASP A 295 -2.48 -24.48 12.02
N TYR A 296 -2.02 -23.39 12.65
CA TYR A 296 -1.45 -23.35 14.00
C TYR A 296 -2.16 -22.28 14.82
N SER A 297 -2.40 -22.55 16.09
CA SER A 297 -2.72 -21.50 17.06
C SER A 297 -1.47 -20.68 17.37
N PHE A 298 -1.65 -19.43 17.76
CA PHE A 298 -0.56 -18.55 18.14
C PHE A 298 -1.03 -17.49 19.14
N ASP A 299 -0.11 -16.95 19.93
CA ASP A 299 -0.38 -15.87 20.87
C ASP A 299 0.28 -14.57 20.39
N TYR A 300 -0.42 -13.45 20.49
CA TYR A 300 0.19 -12.13 20.35
C TYR A 300 0.76 -11.71 21.70
N GLU A 301 2.06 -11.82 21.85
CA GLU A 301 2.81 -11.42 23.03
C GLU A 301 3.41 -10.01 22.86
N THR A 302 3.31 -9.20 23.91
CA THR A 302 4.05 -7.94 24.02
C THR A 302 5.01 -8.03 25.20
N TRP A 303 6.30 -7.91 24.92
CA TRP A 303 7.37 -7.88 25.92
C TRP A 303 7.95 -6.48 26.02
N GLU A 304 8.18 -6.01 27.24
CA GLU A 304 8.81 -4.72 27.50
C GLU A 304 10.14 -4.92 28.24
N ARG A 305 11.14 -4.12 27.88
CA ARG A 305 12.42 -4.13 28.58
C ARG A 305 12.23 -3.61 30.00
N VAL A 306 12.70 -4.37 30.99
CA VAL A 306 12.74 -3.92 32.38
C VAL A 306 13.72 -2.75 32.47
N LYS A 307 13.23 -1.59 32.90
CA LYS A 307 14.09 -0.43 33.20
C LYS A 307 14.92 -0.76 34.44
N SER A 308 16.23 -0.91 34.27
CA SER A 308 17.23 -1.00 35.35
C SER A 308 17.46 0.35 36.00
#